data_AF-A0A846P9M5-F1
#
_entry.id   AF-A0A846P9M5-F1
#
_cell.length_a   1.000
_cell.length_b   1.000
_cell.length_c   1.000
_cell.angle_alpha   90.00
_cell.angle_beta   90.00
_cell.angle_gamma   90.00
#
_symmetry.space_group_name_H-M   'P 1'
#
loop_
_entity.id
_entity.type
_entity.pdbx_description
1 polymer ?
#
loop_
_entity_poly.entity_id
_entity_poly.type
_entity_poly.pdbx_seq_one_letter_code
_entity_poly.pdbx_strand_id
1 'polypeptide(L)'
;MVQEVFADDIICGLLFLCSKHEFKGNQRYLQETIFELKRKHGGVFDDFVFSEDLYPYSQLLERVFSRLELSRIISFDNPDYKYFVLTPNGRNYIEKKIMPLLSDKLEILRNIAEDFEKAVGKE
;
A
#
# COMPACT_ATOMS: atom_id res chain seq x y z
N MET A 1 -21.67 -11.90 9.34
CA MET A 1 -20.54 -12.53 8.62
C MET A 1 -19.39 -11.54 8.71
N VAL A 2 -18.28 -11.91 9.34
CA VAL A 2 -17.06 -11.08 9.32
C VAL A 2 -16.51 -11.21 7.90
N GLN A 3 -16.44 -10.10 7.16
CA GLN A 3 -15.78 -10.11 5.86
C GLN A 3 -14.28 -10.25 6.11
N GLU A 4 -13.67 -11.20 5.39
CA GLU A 4 -12.24 -11.46 5.45
C GLU A 4 -11.49 -10.27 4.83
N VAL A 5 -10.44 -9.79 5.53
CA VAL A 5 -9.58 -8.69 5.09
C VAL A 5 -8.37 -9.32 4.41
N PHE A 6 -8.09 -8.91 3.18
CA PHE A 6 -6.94 -9.40 2.40
C PHE A 6 -5.79 -8.39 2.39
N ALA A 7 -4.61 -8.87 2.00
CA ALA A 7 -3.41 -8.04 1.81
C ALA A 7 -3.65 -6.82 0.89
N ASP A 8 -4.46 -6.98 -0.16
CA ASP A 8 -4.85 -5.89 -1.07
C ASP A 8 -5.60 -4.78 -0.34
N ASP A 9 -6.48 -5.14 0.60
CA ASP A 9 -7.28 -4.20 1.38
C ASP A 9 -6.39 -3.37 2.29
N ILE A 10 -5.42 -4.01 2.95
CA ILE A 10 -4.42 -3.32 3.79
C ILE A 10 -3.65 -2.28 2.97
N ILE A 11 -3.11 -2.65 1.81
CA ILE A 11 -2.36 -1.72 0.95
C ILE A 11 -3.28 -0.62 0.41
N CYS A 12 -4.51 -0.95 0.00
CA CYS A 12 -5.48 0.06 -0.44
C CYS A 12 -5.81 1.08 0.64
N GLY A 13 -6.12 0.61 1.85
CA GLY A 13 -6.41 1.46 3.00
C GLY A 13 -5.22 2.33 3.37
N LEU A 14 -4.01 1.77 3.37
CA LEU A 14 -2.77 2.49 3.60
C LEU A 14 -2.61 3.65 2.61
N LEU A 15 -2.69 3.36 1.31
CA LEU A 15 -2.53 4.37 0.25
C LEU A 15 -3.62 5.45 0.32
N PHE A 16 -4.85 5.09 0.70
CA PHE A 16 -5.96 6.03 0.78
C PHE A 16 -5.86 6.99 1.97
N LEU A 17 -5.30 6.52 3.09
CA LEU A 17 -5.12 7.33 4.30
C LEU A 17 -3.94 8.30 4.21
N CYS A 18 -3.08 8.14 3.20
CA CYS A 18 -2.02 9.09 2.90
C CYS A 18 -2.59 10.45 2.46
N SER A 19 -2.07 11.53 3.04
CA SER A 19 -2.35 12.92 2.65
C SER A 19 -1.85 13.28 1.24
N LYS A 20 -0.71 12.74 0.84
CA LYS A 20 -0.09 12.82 -0.48
C LYS A 20 -0.85 11.93 -1.46
N HIS A 21 -0.81 12.33 -2.72
CA HIS A 21 -1.59 11.68 -3.78
C HIS A 21 -0.69 11.06 -4.87
N GLU A 22 0.62 11.29 -4.75
CA GLU A 22 1.67 10.75 -5.60
C GLU A 22 2.72 10.07 -4.72
N PHE A 23 3.15 8.88 -5.11
CA PHE A 23 4.10 8.06 -4.36
C PHE A 23 5.19 7.56 -5.28
N LYS A 24 6.43 7.45 -4.78
CA LYS A 24 7.53 6.82 -5.54
C LYS A 24 7.15 5.37 -5.89
N GLY A 25 7.12 5.07 -7.19
CA GLY A 25 6.70 3.78 -7.74
C GLY A 25 7.83 2.81 -8.03
N ASN A 26 9.07 3.10 -7.58
CA ASN A 26 10.16 2.15 -7.69
C ASN A 26 9.84 0.91 -6.84
N GLN A 27 9.72 -0.25 -7.48
CA GLN A 27 9.31 -1.50 -6.83
C GLN A 27 10.24 -1.91 -5.68
N ARG A 28 11.56 -1.81 -5.87
CA ARG A 28 12.53 -2.10 -4.81
C ARG A 28 12.31 -1.19 -3.60
N TYR A 29 12.10 0.09 -3.86
CA TYR A 29 11.86 1.08 -2.80
C TYR A 29 10.57 0.81 -2.03
N LEU A 30 9.49 0.41 -2.72
CA LEU A 30 8.24 0.00 -2.08
C LEU A 30 8.41 -1.24 -1.22
N GLN A 31 9.16 -2.23 -1.72
CA GLN A 31 9.45 -3.46 -0.98
C GLN A 31 10.25 -3.18 0.31
N GLU A 32 11.32 -2.40 0.20
CA GLU A 32 12.13 -1.96 1.35
C GLU A 32 11.29 -1.16 2.35
N THR A 33 10.43 -0.26 1.88
CA THR A 33 9.55 0.55 2.74
C THR A 33 8.57 -0.32 3.51
N ILE A 34 7.84 -1.22 2.84
CA ILE A 34 6.86 -2.07 3.50
C ILE A 34 7.54 -3.07 4.45
N PHE A 35 8.74 -3.55 4.11
CA PHE A 35 9.52 -4.39 5.03
C PHE A 35 9.86 -3.64 6.33
N GLU A 36 10.34 -2.41 6.25
CA GLU A 36 10.63 -1.60 7.44
C GLU A 36 9.36 -1.26 8.24
N LEU A 37 8.23 -1.01 7.56
CA LEU A 37 6.94 -0.85 8.23
C LEU A 37 6.50 -2.14 8.93
N LYS A 38 6.68 -3.30 8.31
CA LYS A 38 6.42 -4.61 8.93
C LYS A 38 7.25 -4.80 10.20
N ARG A 39 8.52 -4.42 10.20
CA ARG A 39 9.37 -4.54 11.40
C ARG A 39 8.85 -3.70 12.58
N LYS A 40 8.20 -2.57 12.31
CA LYS A 40 7.60 -1.68 13.31
C LYS A 40 6.16 -2.09 13.69
N HIS A 41 5.40 -2.57 12.72
CA HIS A 41 3.95 -2.77 12.76
C HIS A 41 3.56 -4.19 12.30
N GLY A 42 4.26 -5.20 12.82
CA GLY A 42 4.20 -6.59 12.33
C GLY A 42 2.78 -7.12 12.11
N GLY A 43 1.90 -6.94 13.09
CA GLY A 43 0.54 -7.49 13.07
C GLY A 43 -0.34 -7.05 11.90
N VAL A 44 -0.03 -5.94 11.22
CA VAL A 44 -0.79 -5.47 10.04
C VAL A 44 -0.24 -6.08 8.74
N PHE A 45 1.04 -6.47 8.74
CA PHE A 45 1.77 -6.94 7.55
C PHE A 45 2.19 -8.41 7.66
N ASP A 46 1.53 -9.20 8.51
CA ASP A 46 1.91 -10.59 8.78
C ASP A 46 1.91 -11.46 7.52
N ASP A 47 0.92 -11.27 6.63
CA ASP A 47 0.79 -12.01 5.37
C ASP A 47 1.97 -11.80 4.40
N PHE A 48 2.67 -10.66 4.50
CA PHE A 48 3.79 -10.34 3.61
C PHE A 48 5.07 -11.02 4.08
N VAL A 49 5.34 -12.22 3.57
CA VAL A 49 6.64 -12.88 3.79
C VAL A 49 7.69 -12.25 2.89
N PHE A 50 8.83 -11.89 3.47
CA PHE A 50 9.97 -11.28 2.76
C PHE A 50 11.16 -12.25 2.73
N SER A 51 11.80 -12.32 1.56
CA SER A 51 13.14 -12.88 1.37
C SER A 51 14.18 -11.76 1.47
N GLU A 52 15.40 -12.07 1.94
CA GLU A 52 16.46 -11.07 2.19
C GLU A 52 17.71 -11.28 1.32
N ASP A 53 17.57 -11.83 0.10
CA ASP A 53 18.73 -12.20 -0.74
C ASP A 53 19.57 -11.00 -1.22
N LEU A 54 18.95 -10.08 -1.97
CA LEU A 54 19.60 -8.87 -2.54
C LEU A 54 19.01 -7.58 -1.97
N TYR A 55 17.71 -7.63 -1.67
CA TYR A 55 16.94 -6.63 -0.95
C TYR A 55 15.68 -7.34 -0.40
N PRO A 56 15.01 -6.82 0.63
CA PRO A 56 13.76 -7.38 1.12
C PRO A 56 12.75 -7.48 -0.02
N TYR A 57 12.28 -8.68 -0.31
CA TYR A 57 11.32 -8.89 -1.39
C TYR A 57 10.20 -9.84 -0.97
N SER A 58 8.96 -9.37 -1.12
CA SER A 58 7.74 -10.15 -0.97
C SER A 58 7.03 -10.32 -2.31
N GLN A 59 6.88 -11.57 -2.74
CA GLN A 59 6.11 -11.91 -3.94
C GLN A 59 4.64 -11.53 -3.80
N LEU A 60 4.08 -11.62 -2.58
CA LEU A 60 2.70 -11.21 -2.34
C LEU A 60 2.55 -9.70 -2.54
N LEU A 61 3.48 -8.90 -2.01
CA LEU A 61 3.43 -7.45 -2.16
C LEU A 61 3.52 -7.00 -3.62
N GLU A 62 4.41 -7.61 -4.40
CA GLU A 62 4.49 -7.34 -5.85
C GLU A 62 3.15 -7.64 -6.53
N ARG A 63 2.57 -8.81 -6.25
CA ARG A 63 1.27 -9.19 -6.82
C ARG A 63 0.16 -8.23 -6.42
N VAL A 64 0.16 -7.73 -5.18
CA VAL A 64 -0.80 -6.71 -4.73
C VAL A 64 -0.67 -5.47 -5.60
N PHE A 65 0.52 -4.86 -5.70
CA PHE A 65 0.71 -3.67 -6.53
C PHE A 65 0.33 -3.90 -8.01
N SER A 66 0.72 -5.04 -8.59
CA SER A 66 0.30 -5.39 -9.96
C SER A 66 -1.22 -5.51 -10.10
N ARG A 67 -1.92 -6.09 -9.11
CA ARG A 67 -3.40 -6.17 -9.12
C ARG A 67 -4.03 -4.79 -9.00
N LEU A 68 -3.51 -3.92 -8.14
CA LEU A 68 -4.00 -2.55 -8.00
C LEU A 68 -3.85 -1.76 -9.31
N GLU A 69 -2.74 -1.94 -10.01
CA GLU A 69 -2.50 -1.32 -11.31
C GLU A 69 -3.45 -1.87 -12.39
N LEU A 70 -3.52 -3.21 -12.53
CA LEU A 70 -4.41 -3.86 -13.51
C LEU A 70 -5.89 -3.53 -13.27
N SER A 71 -6.28 -3.36 -12.01
CA SER A 71 -7.63 -2.96 -11.61
C SER A 71 -7.88 -1.45 -11.71
N ARG A 72 -6.89 -0.68 -12.16
CA ARG A 72 -6.92 0.79 -12.26
C ARG A 72 -7.22 1.50 -10.94
N ILE A 73 -6.87 0.87 -9.82
CA ILE A 73 -6.92 1.51 -8.49
C ILE A 73 -5.78 2.51 -8.39
N ILE A 74 -4.60 2.13 -8.87
CA ILE A 74 -3.45 3.03 -9.06
C ILE A 74 -3.13 3.18 -10.55
N SER A 75 -2.45 4.28 -10.90
CA SER A 75 -1.88 4.50 -12.24
C SER A 75 -0.53 5.21 -12.13
N PHE A 76 0.37 4.91 -13.07
CA PHE A 76 1.62 5.66 -13.24
C PHE A 76 1.35 6.86 -14.16
N ASP A 77 1.50 8.07 -13.64
CA ASP A 77 1.09 9.30 -14.34
C ASP A 77 2.24 9.93 -15.14
N ASN A 78 3.40 9.28 -15.22
CA ASN A 78 4.60 9.82 -15.86
C ASN A 78 5.31 8.85 -16.82
N PRO A 79 5.93 9.34 -17.92
CA PRO A 79 6.64 8.52 -18.91
C PRO A 79 7.77 7.69 -18.31
N ASP A 80 8.35 8.17 -17.21
CA ASP A 80 9.45 7.52 -16.52
C ASP A 80 8.99 6.48 -15.49
N TYR A 81 7.68 6.28 -15.29
CA TYR A 81 7.10 5.36 -14.30
C TYR A 81 7.64 5.54 -12.87
N LYS A 82 8.13 6.75 -12.55
CA LYS A 82 8.74 7.04 -11.24
C LYS A 82 7.71 7.20 -10.13
N TYR A 83 6.47 7.56 -10.46
CA TYR A 83 5.45 7.85 -9.47
C TYR A 83 4.12 7.21 -9.86
N PHE A 84 3.39 6.72 -8.86
CA PHE A 84 2.01 6.27 -9.02
C PHE A 84 1.06 7.14 -8.19
N VAL A 85 -0.19 7.19 -8.63
CA VAL A 85 -1.28 7.93 -7.99
C VAL A 85 -2.47 7.00 -7.78
N LEU A 86 -3.27 7.27 -6.74
CA LEU A 86 -4.59 6.66 -6.63
C LEU A 86 -5.55 7.33 -7.62
N THR A 87 -6.14 6.54 -8.52
CA THR A 87 -7.09 7.07 -9.50
C THR A 87 -8.38 7.55 -8.80
N PRO A 88 -9.14 8.48 -9.39
CA PRO A 88 -10.43 8.90 -8.82
C PRO A 88 -11.39 7.74 -8.58
N ASN A 89 -11.43 6.78 -9.50
CA ASN A 89 -12.26 5.58 -9.37
C ASN A 89 -11.74 4.65 -8.26
N GLY A 90 -10.42 4.47 -8.17
CA GLY A 90 -9.76 3.71 -7.12
C GLY A 90 -10.08 4.27 -5.74
N ARG A 91 -9.98 5.59 -5.55
CA ARG A 91 -10.35 6.26 -4.29
C ARG A 91 -11.79 5.98 -3.89
N ASN A 92 -12.73 6.21 -4.81
CA ASN A 92 -14.15 6.00 -4.53
C ASN A 92 -14.47 4.52 -4.24
N TYR A 93 -13.77 3.59 -4.89
CA TYR A 93 -13.87 2.16 -4.57
C TYR A 93 -13.36 1.88 -3.15
N ILE A 94 -12.15 2.33 -2.82
CA ILE A 94 -11.53 2.11 -1.51
C ILE A 94 -12.41 2.68 -0.41
N GLU A 95 -12.84 3.93 -0.54
CA GLU A 95 -13.71 4.61 0.43
C GLU A 95 -15.01 3.82 0.71
N LYS A 96 -15.67 3.34 -0.34
CA LYS A 96 -16.99 2.70 -0.23
C LYS A 96 -16.96 1.22 0.11
N LYS A 97 -15.89 0.52 -0.26
CA LYS A 97 -15.82 -0.95 -0.20
C LYS A 97 -14.76 -1.46 0.75
N ILE A 98 -13.62 -0.80 0.84
CA ILE A 98 -12.46 -1.28 1.58
C ILE A 98 -12.41 -0.66 2.98
N MET A 99 -12.57 0.65 3.09
CA MET A 99 -12.51 1.35 4.39
C MET A 99 -13.49 0.81 5.45
N PRO A 100 -14.72 0.37 5.12
CA PRO A 100 -15.61 -0.25 6.10
C PRO A 100 -15.06 -1.55 6.69
N LEU A 101 -14.29 -2.33 5.90
CA LEU A 101 -13.69 -3.60 6.32
C LEU A 101 -12.53 -3.41 7.28
N LEU A 102 -11.87 -2.26 7.18
CA LEU A 102 -10.70 -1.89 7.96
C LEU A 102 -11.05 -1.04 9.18
N SER A 103 -12.34 -0.91 9.51
CA SER A 103 -12.83 -0.02 10.57
C SER A 103 -12.16 -0.27 11.93
N ASP A 104 -11.86 -1.52 12.26
CA ASP A 104 -11.16 -1.94 13.48
C ASP A 104 -9.64 -1.68 13.45
N LYS A 105 -9.06 -1.48 12.26
CA LYS A 105 -7.63 -1.22 12.01
C LYS A 105 -7.35 0.23 11.60
N LEU A 106 -8.36 1.09 11.57
CA LEU A 106 -8.23 2.47 11.08
C LEU A 106 -7.17 3.28 11.81
N GLU A 107 -7.13 3.20 13.14
CA GLU A 107 -6.20 3.99 13.94
C GLU A 107 -4.74 3.59 13.68
N ILE A 108 -4.46 2.27 13.68
CA ILE A 108 -3.12 1.78 13.39
C ILE A 108 -2.73 2.06 11.93
N LEU A 109 -3.65 1.90 10.97
CA LEU A 109 -3.38 2.20 9.57
C LEU A 109 -3.11 3.68 9.31
N ARG A 110 -3.73 4.61 10.07
CA ARG A 110 -3.40 6.04 9.98
C ARG A 110 -1.97 6.32 10.42
N ASN A 111 -1.54 5.73 11.54
CA ASN A 111 -0.16 5.87 12.01
C ASN A 111 0.84 5.29 11.01
N ILE A 112 0.52 4.13 10.43
CA ILE A 112 1.35 3.50 9.39
C ILE A 112 1.38 4.37 8.13
N ALA A 113 0.26 4.97 7.74
CA ALA A 113 0.19 5.87 6.59
C ALA A 113 1.15 7.05 6.76
N GLU A 114 1.14 7.72 7.91
CA GLU A 114 2.08 8.81 8.18
C GLU A 114 3.55 8.38 8.07
N ASP A 115 3.90 7.19 8.56
CA ASP A 115 5.25 6.64 8.43
C ASP A 115 5.59 6.30 6.98
N PHE A 116 4.64 5.72 6.24
CA PHE A 116 4.78 5.40 4.82
C PHE A 116 5.00 6.68 4.01
N GLU A 117 4.23 7.73 4.23
CA GLU A 117 4.34 9.01 3.52
C GLU A 117 5.69 9.69 3.71
N LYS A 118 6.26 9.62 4.92
CA LYS A 118 7.60 10.13 5.21
C LYS A 118 8.67 9.39 4.41
N ALA A 119 8.47 8.11 4.12
CA ALA A 119 9.36 7.32 3.28
C ALA A 119 9.13 7.60 1.79
N VAL A 120 7.91 7.37 1.28
CA VAL A 120 7.65 7.34 -0.17
C VAL A 120 7.19 8.65 -0.79
N GLY A 121 6.87 9.63 0.04
CA GLY A 121 6.46 10.95 -0.42
C GLY A 121 7.57 11.65 -1.20
N LYS A 122 7.19 12.33 -2.28
CA LYS A 122 8.04 13.33 -2.92
C LYS A 122 8.25 14.49 -1.94
N GLU A 123 9.49 15.01 -1.87
CA GLU A 123 9.80 16.26 -1.16
C GLU A 123 9.04 17.44 -1.79
#